data_AF-A0AAX6DU76-F1
#
_entry.id   AF-A0AAX6DU76-F1
#
_cell.length_a   1.000
_cell.length_b   1.000
_cell.length_c   1.000
_cell.angle_alpha   90.00
_cell.angle_beta   90.00
_cell.angle_gamma   90.00
#
_symmetry.space_group_name_H-M   'P 1'
#
loop_
_entity.id
_entity.type
_entity.pdbx_description
1 polymer ?
#
loop_
_entity_poly.entity_id
_entity_poly.type
_entity_poly.pdbx_seq_one_letter_code
_entity_poly.pdbx_strand_id
1 'polypeptide(L)'
;MMQGVSVSTLATLVNGGTCGAGSLLRSDLKLLNKTYVSSLVDGPSLWRQSLLRLYSGSSNGIRRRKCTVKATWLFKGDGKGMDANVERSEAANEDIIIFFFQLDLATRVQCALNMEQYEVAQQLRNKLTEVETEIVKQQEAKRGSSSKSEAQDKGITLLRLRADMEKAIEEENYTVAAELRDKISKLEADSLAASAKALAYEKVQYAFRLGQKVRHKLFGYRAVICGMDPVCCESSSWMELANVDKLLRGPTQPFYQVLVDVRADPNLLVAYVPEENLLTNEQPDLDRLDHPYISFLFYGMDSAGDYIPIKQLREKYNKPRHEVPVDPKDEDDDGTV
;
A
#
# COMPACT_ATOMS: atom_id res chain seq x y z
N MET A 1 -49.24 22.77 -10.53
CA MET A 1 -49.23 22.07 -11.83
C MET A 1 -47.80 21.51 -11.99
N MET A 2 -47.51 20.24 -11.65
CA MET A 2 -47.67 19.04 -12.52
C MET A 2 -47.11 19.36 -13.91
N GLN A 3 -46.01 18.82 -14.42
CA GLN A 3 -45.50 17.44 -14.59
C GLN A 3 -44.08 17.63 -15.21
N GLY A 4 -43.17 16.67 -15.36
CA GLY A 4 -43.24 15.22 -15.30
C GLY A 4 -41.93 14.68 -15.86
N VAL A 5 -41.51 13.56 -15.30
CA VAL A 5 -40.37 12.74 -15.70
C VAL A 5 -40.54 12.22 -17.13
N SER A 6 -39.46 12.13 -17.91
CA SER A 6 -39.42 11.20 -19.04
C SER A 6 -38.08 10.48 -19.09
N VAL A 7 -38.14 9.18 -18.82
CA VAL A 7 -37.12 8.16 -19.09
C VAL A 7 -37.39 7.64 -20.49
N SER A 8 -36.37 7.55 -21.33
CA SER A 8 -36.48 6.93 -22.66
C SER A 8 -35.38 5.88 -22.82
N THR A 9 -35.74 4.65 -22.49
CA THR A 9 -35.09 3.42 -22.93
C THR A 9 -35.48 3.17 -24.39
N LEU A 10 -34.52 2.89 -25.28
CA LEU A 10 -34.77 2.07 -26.46
C LEU A 10 -33.47 1.37 -26.88
N ALA A 11 -33.50 0.04 -26.78
CA ALA A 11 -32.57 -0.87 -27.43
C ALA A 11 -32.95 -1.03 -28.90
N THR A 12 -31.97 -1.14 -29.79
CA THR A 12 -32.09 -1.90 -31.04
C THR A 12 -30.82 -2.69 -31.29
N LEU A 13 -31.03 -3.96 -31.57
CA LEU A 13 -30.10 -4.99 -31.99
C LEU A 13 -30.00 -4.95 -33.54
N VAL A 14 -28.85 -5.32 -34.13
CA VAL A 14 -28.69 -6.30 -35.24
C VAL A 14 -27.34 -6.17 -35.99
N ASN A 15 -26.57 -7.25 -35.87
CA ASN A 15 -25.70 -8.01 -36.79
C ASN A 15 -24.39 -7.52 -37.45
N GLY A 16 -23.42 -8.47 -37.39
CA GLY A 16 -22.36 -8.75 -38.36
C GLY A 16 -20.96 -8.64 -37.74
N GLY A 17 -20.17 -9.68 -37.42
CA GLY A 17 -20.12 -11.06 -37.91
C GLY A 17 -19.00 -11.21 -38.94
N THR A 18 -17.75 -11.34 -38.51
CA THR A 18 -16.67 -11.97 -39.31
C THR A 18 -15.58 -12.55 -38.41
N CYS A 19 -15.27 -13.82 -38.67
CA CYS A 19 -14.26 -14.64 -38.02
C CYS A 19 -12.86 -14.35 -38.55
N GLY A 20 -11.85 -14.46 -37.69
CA GLY A 20 -10.44 -14.61 -38.07
C GLY A 20 -9.72 -15.43 -37.01
N ALA A 21 -9.49 -16.71 -37.31
CA ALA A 21 -8.73 -17.63 -36.48
C ALA A 21 -7.22 -17.39 -36.66
N GLY A 22 -6.45 -17.45 -35.57
CA GLY A 22 -4.99 -17.33 -35.59
C GLY A 22 -4.36 -18.06 -34.40
N SER A 23 -4.08 -19.34 -34.63
CA SER A 23 -3.09 -20.23 -33.98
C SER A 23 -2.73 -20.05 -32.50
N LEU A 24 -3.20 -21.04 -31.74
CA LEU A 24 -2.61 -21.61 -30.53
C LEU A 24 -1.09 -21.84 -30.66
N LEU A 25 -0.32 -21.39 -29.67
CA LEU A 25 0.98 -21.98 -29.37
C LEU A 25 0.97 -22.50 -27.92
N ARG A 26 1.06 -23.82 -27.90
CA ARG A 26 0.96 -24.74 -26.79
C ARG A 26 2.36 -24.91 -26.20
N SER A 27 2.50 -24.72 -24.90
CA SER A 27 3.65 -25.25 -24.16
C SER A 27 3.21 -25.69 -22.77
N ASP A 28 2.82 -26.96 -22.72
CA ASP A 28 3.05 -27.97 -21.68
C ASP A 28 3.17 -27.51 -20.21
N LEU A 29 2.03 -27.53 -19.50
CA LEU A 29 2.02 -27.86 -18.07
C LEU A 29 1.59 -29.32 -17.89
N LYS A 30 2.56 -30.18 -17.58
CA LYS A 30 2.32 -31.59 -17.27
C LYS A 30 1.65 -31.73 -15.90
N LEU A 31 0.47 -32.36 -15.93
CA LEU A 31 -0.26 -32.92 -14.81
C LEU A 31 0.61 -33.83 -13.93
N LEU A 32 0.45 -33.71 -12.61
CA LEU A 32 0.75 -34.77 -11.65
C LEU A 32 -0.43 -34.95 -10.68
N ASN A 33 -1.27 -35.92 -11.03
CA ASN A 33 -2.01 -36.90 -10.22
C ASN A 33 -2.54 -36.54 -8.82
N LYS A 34 -3.89 -36.47 -8.76
CA LYS A 34 -4.80 -37.37 -8.03
C LYS A 34 -4.35 -37.86 -6.64
N THR A 35 -4.99 -37.32 -5.60
CA THR A 35 -5.28 -38.07 -4.35
C THR A 35 -6.73 -37.87 -3.92
N TYR A 36 -7.28 -38.96 -3.42
CA TYR A 36 -8.67 -39.20 -3.05
C TYR A 36 -9.22 -38.28 -1.94
N VAL A 37 -10.52 -38.03 -2.02
CA VAL A 37 -11.36 -37.44 -0.98
C VAL A 37 -11.60 -38.47 0.13
N SER A 38 -11.36 -38.09 1.38
CA SER A 38 -12.10 -38.65 2.52
C SER A 38 -12.34 -37.58 3.59
N SER A 39 -13.62 -37.42 3.90
CA SER A 39 -14.23 -36.60 4.94
C SER A 39 -13.97 -37.12 6.36
N LEU A 40 -13.78 -36.24 7.35
CA LEU A 40 -14.63 -36.06 8.56
C LEU A 40 -14.01 -35.05 9.55
N VAL A 41 -14.79 -34.01 9.87
CA VAL A 41 -15.10 -33.40 11.19
C VAL A 41 -14.11 -33.60 12.37
N ASP A 42 -13.46 -32.53 12.87
CA ASP A 42 -13.74 -31.85 14.16
C ASP A 42 -12.59 -30.91 14.64
N GLY A 43 -12.97 -29.73 15.14
CA GLY A 43 -12.43 -29.05 16.34
C GLY A 43 -11.01 -28.46 16.39
N PRO A 44 -10.76 -27.41 17.22
CA PRO A 44 -9.75 -26.39 16.94
C PRO A 44 -8.49 -26.48 17.82
N SER A 45 -7.31 -26.37 17.21
CA SER A 45 -6.07 -25.81 17.78
C SER A 45 -4.93 -26.05 16.77
N LEU A 46 -3.86 -25.27 16.85
CA LEU A 46 -2.60 -25.39 16.07
C LEU A 46 -2.48 -24.51 14.80
N TRP A 47 -2.82 -23.22 14.89
CA TRP A 47 -2.17 -22.21 14.04
C TRP A 47 -0.77 -21.88 14.59
N ARG A 48 0.15 -22.84 14.51
CA ARG A 48 1.57 -22.63 14.81
C ARG A 48 2.44 -23.74 14.21
N GLN A 49 2.29 -24.07 12.93
CA GLN A 49 3.31 -24.92 12.27
C GLN A 49 3.36 -24.97 10.73
N SER A 50 2.56 -24.20 9.99
CA SER A 50 2.50 -24.33 8.52
C SER A 50 3.12 -23.19 7.71
N LEU A 51 4.19 -22.56 8.19
CA LEU A 51 5.01 -21.65 7.37
C LEU A 51 6.49 -22.06 7.23
N LEU A 52 6.91 -23.20 7.78
CA LEU A 52 8.23 -23.78 7.53
C LEU A 52 8.11 -25.18 6.95
N ARG A 53 7.62 -25.30 5.71
CA ARG A 53 7.76 -26.58 4.97
C ARG A 53 7.72 -26.47 3.45
N LEU A 54 8.30 -25.40 2.89
CA LEU A 54 8.54 -25.31 1.45
C LEU A 54 9.96 -24.81 1.13
N TYR A 55 10.99 -25.31 1.82
CA TYR A 55 12.37 -25.27 1.33
C TYR A 55 13.16 -26.48 1.85
N SER A 56 13.01 -27.61 1.16
CA SER A 56 13.97 -28.72 1.24
C SER A 56 14.21 -29.22 -0.19
N GLY A 57 14.99 -28.46 -0.93
CA GLY A 57 15.51 -28.84 -2.25
C GLY A 57 16.90 -29.45 -2.11
N SER A 58 17.02 -30.68 -2.58
CA SER A 58 18.22 -31.53 -2.63
C SER A 58 19.48 -30.79 -3.09
N SER A 59 20.55 -30.87 -2.29
CA SER A 59 21.88 -30.39 -2.67
C SER A 59 22.64 -31.49 -3.42
N ASN A 60 23.18 -31.16 -4.59
CA ASN A 60 24.27 -31.95 -5.16
C ASN A 60 25.28 -31.07 -5.90
N GLY A 61 26.52 -31.09 -5.39
CA GLY A 61 27.76 -30.97 -6.16
C GLY A 61 28.22 -29.57 -6.60
N ILE A 62 28.83 -28.77 -5.72
CA ILE A 62 29.75 -27.71 -6.13
C ILE A 62 31.06 -27.78 -5.36
N ARG A 63 32.15 -27.85 -6.13
CA ARG A 63 33.57 -27.93 -5.74
C ARG A 63 33.95 -26.76 -4.82
N ARG A 64 34.55 -27.09 -3.68
CA ARG A 64 35.15 -26.14 -2.73
C ARG A 64 36.23 -25.29 -3.41
N ARG A 65 35.96 -23.99 -3.62
CA ARG A 65 37.01 -22.97 -3.69
C ARG A 65 37.16 -22.35 -2.30
N LYS A 66 38.40 -22.32 -1.81
CA LYS A 66 38.77 -21.92 -0.45
C LYS A 66 38.87 -20.38 -0.42
N CYS A 67 37.80 -19.68 -0.06
CA CYS A 67 37.86 -18.26 0.30
C CYS A 67 38.20 -18.14 1.79
N THR A 68 39.42 -17.71 2.09
CA THR A 68 39.80 -17.32 3.46
C THR A 68 39.18 -15.98 3.80
N VAL A 69 38.13 -15.99 4.61
CA VAL A 69 37.54 -14.78 5.20
C VAL A 69 38.42 -14.34 6.36
N LYS A 70 39.12 -13.20 6.21
CA LYS A 70 39.75 -12.49 7.33
C LYS A 70 38.68 -11.62 7.98
N ALA A 71 38.15 -12.06 9.11
CA ALA A 71 37.36 -11.19 9.97
C ALA A 71 38.32 -10.27 10.75
N THR A 72 38.59 -9.08 10.20
CA THR A 72 39.11 -7.97 11.01
C THR A 72 37.93 -7.32 11.72
N TRP A 73 37.64 -7.80 12.92
CA TRP A 73 36.87 -7.06 13.90
C TRP A 73 37.65 -5.81 14.26
N LEU A 74 37.30 -4.69 13.64
CA LEU A 74 37.71 -3.38 14.13
C LEU A 74 36.68 -2.96 15.18
N PHE A 75 37.03 -3.17 16.45
CA PHE A 75 36.45 -2.41 17.55
C PHE A 75 36.61 -0.92 17.23
N LYS A 76 35.51 -0.28 16.84
CA LYS A 76 35.46 1.17 16.64
C LYS A 76 34.53 1.75 17.70
N GLY A 77 35.16 2.36 18.70
CA GLY A 77 34.76 3.61 19.35
C GLY A 77 33.36 3.69 19.94
N ASP A 78 33.33 3.95 21.24
CA ASP A 78 32.20 4.36 22.07
C ASP A 78 31.54 5.67 21.59
N GLY A 79 30.91 5.61 20.42
CA GLY A 79 29.96 6.59 19.92
C GLY A 79 28.61 5.93 19.97
N LYS A 80 27.66 6.52 20.70
CA LYS A 80 26.25 6.13 20.74
C LYS A 80 25.62 6.33 19.35
N GLY A 81 26.02 5.51 18.39
CA GLY A 81 25.42 5.46 17.06
C GLY A 81 23.99 4.97 17.23
N MET A 82 23.03 5.72 16.72
CA MET A 82 21.65 5.25 16.64
C MET A 82 21.65 3.99 15.77
N ASP A 83 20.94 2.97 16.22
CA ASP A 83 20.77 1.73 15.48
C ASP A 83 19.66 1.94 14.43
N ALA A 84 19.82 1.40 13.22
CA ALA A 84 18.80 1.46 12.18
C ALA A 84 17.48 0.80 12.63
N ASN A 85 17.55 -0.08 13.63
CA ASN A 85 16.38 -0.69 14.28
C ASN A 85 15.40 0.31 14.91
N VAL A 86 15.82 1.55 15.15
CA VAL A 86 14.92 2.62 15.61
C VAL A 86 13.84 2.94 14.57
N GLU A 87 14.12 2.74 13.28
CA GLU A 87 13.18 2.96 12.18
C GLU A 87 12.26 1.76 11.92
N ARG A 88 12.42 0.69 12.69
CA ARG A 88 11.53 -0.47 12.61
C ARG A 88 10.15 -0.06 13.11
N SER A 89 9.16 -0.16 12.21
CA SER A 89 7.77 0.11 12.52
C SER A 89 6.97 -1.19 12.43
N GLU A 90 6.33 -1.54 13.55
CA GLU A 90 5.44 -2.70 13.59
C GLU A 90 4.18 -2.44 12.77
N ALA A 91 3.63 -1.22 12.77
CA ALA A 91 2.42 -0.92 12.01
C ALA A 91 2.65 -0.94 10.50
N ALA A 92 3.80 -0.46 10.01
CA ALA A 92 4.16 -0.57 8.60
C ALA A 92 4.33 -2.04 8.17
N ASN A 93 4.93 -2.86 9.04
CA ASN A 93 5.05 -4.29 8.79
C ASN A 93 3.68 -5.00 8.78
N GLU A 94 2.80 -4.67 9.74
CA GLU A 94 1.41 -5.15 9.77
C GLU A 94 0.66 -4.77 8.51
N ASP A 95 0.78 -3.53 8.03
CA ASP A 95 0.12 -3.05 6.81
C ASP A 95 0.53 -3.87 5.56
N ILE A 96 1.81 -4.23 5.46
CA ILE A 96 2.30 -5.11 4.38
C ILE A 96 1.74 -6.54 4.53
N ILE A 97 1.70 -7.08 5.75
CA ILE A 97 1.18 -8.43 6.01
C ILE A 97 -0.32 -8.49 5.70
N ILE A 98 -1.09 -7.48 6.13
CA ILE A 98 -2.51 -7.34 5.85
C ILE A 98 -2.74 -7.25 4.34
N PHE A 99 -1.93 -6.46 3.64
CA PHE A 99 -1.99 -6.37 2.18
C PHE A 99 -1.76 -7.74 1.51
N PHE A 100 -0.79 -8.52 1.96
CA PHE A 100 -0.60 -9.89 1.45
C PHE A 100 -1.79 -10.80 1.70
N PHE A 101 -2.41 -10.69 2.88
CA PHE A 101 -3.58 -11.46 3.19
C PHE A 101 -4.76 -11.11 2.28
N GLN A 102 -4.98 -9.82 1.99
CA GLN A 102 -5.99 -9.38 1.02
C GLN A 102 -5.71 -9.92 -0.39
N LEU A 103 -4.45 -9.91 -0.84
CA LEU A 103 -4.06 -10.48 -2.13
C LEU A 103 -4.30 -12.00 -2.20
N ASP A 104 -3.93 -12.74 -1.16
CA ASP A 104 -4.17 -14.18 -1.08
C ASP A 104 -5.67 -14.51 -1.09
N LEU A 105 -6.49 -13.77 -0.33
CA LEU A 105 -7.94 -13.96 -0.38
C LEU A 105 -8.53 -13.65 -1.76
N ALA A 106 -8.13 -12.53 -2.38
CA ALA A 106 -8.62 -12.14 -3.70
C ALA A 106 -8.25 -13.17 -4.77
N THR A 107 -7.02 -13.69 -4.74
CA THR A 107 -6.59 -14.74 -5.68
C THR A 107 -7.35 -16.05 -5.47
N ARG A 108 -7.59 -16.46 -4.22
CA ARG A 108 -8.40 -17.65 -3.91
C ARG A 108 -9.86 -17.50 -4.34
N VAL A 109 -10.45 -16.32 -4.18
CA VAL A 109 -11.79 -16.02 -4.71
C VAL A 109 -11.80 -16.19 -6.22
N GLN A 110 -10.82 -15.62 -6.93
CA GLN A 110 -10.74 -15.76 -8.39
C GLN A 110 -10.56 -17.22 -8.82
N CYS A 111 -9.69 -17.98 -8.15
CA CYS A 111 -9.51 -19.40 -8.41
C CYS A 111 -10.80 -20.21 -8.19
N ALA A 112 -11.52 -19.95 -7.08
CA ALA A 112 -12.78 -20.63 -6.79
C ALA A 112 -13.86 -20.31 -7.83
N LEU A 113 -13.94 -19.06 -8.31
CA LEU A 113 -14.84 -18.67 -9.40
C LEU A 113 -14.49 -19.37 -10.71
N ASN A 114 -13.19 -19.45 -11.04
CA ASN A 114 -12.72 -20.16 -12.24
C ASN A 114 -13.00 -21.68 -12.17
N MET A 115 -13.14 -22.24 -10.96
CA MET A 115 -13.51 -23.63 -10.70
C MET A 115 -15.02 -23.82 -10.47
N GLU A 116 -15.83 -22.78 -10.65
CA GLU A 116 -17.30 -22.78 -10.43
C GLU A 116 -17.72 -23.16 -9.00
N GLN A 117 -16.83 -23.00 -8.01
CA GLN A 117 -17.11 -23.20 -6.59
C GLN A 117 -17.68 -21.92 -5.97
N TYR A 118 -18.90 -21.56 -6.34
CA TYR A 118 -19.52 -20.29 -5.96
C TYR A 118 -19.75 -20.12 -4.45
N GLU A 119 -20.11 -21.19 -3.73
CA GLU A 119 -20.31 -21.15 -2.27
C GLU A 119 -19.00 -20.82 -1.54
N VAL A 120 -17.90 -21.47 -1.93
CA VAL A 120 -16.56 -21.22 -1.38
C VAL A 120 -16.12 -19.79 -1.72
N ALA A 121 -16.34 -19.35 -2.95
CA ALA A 121 -16.04 -17.98 -3.36
C ALA A 121 -16.82 -16.94 -2.53
N GLN A 122 -18.10 -17.21 -2.21
CA GLN A 122 -18.91 -16.34 -1.37
C GLN A 122 -18.39 -16.30 0.07
N GLN A 123 -18.02 -17.44 0.66
CA GLN A 123 -17.42 -17.49 1.99
C GLN A 123 -16.11 -16.69 2.05
N LEU A 124 -15.26 -16.81 1.04
CA LEU A 124 -14.00 -16.06 0.96
C LEU A 124 -14.24 -14.56 0.79
N ARG A 125 -15.24 -14.16 0.00
CA ARG A 125 -15.64 -12.75 -0.12
C ARG A 125 -16.13 -12.19 1.21
N ASN A 126 -16.96 -12.93 1.96
CA ASN A 126 -17.42 -12.48 3.27
C ASN A 126 -16.26 -12.25 4.24
N LYS A 127 -15.27 -13.15 4.25
CA LYS A 127 -14.04 -12.98 5.04
C LYS A 127 -13.23 -11.76 4.60
N LEU A 128 -13.13 -11.51 3.29
CA LEU A 128 -12.46 -10.32 2.77
C LEU A 128 -13.15 -9.04 3.25
N THR A 129 -14.49 -9.00 3.18
CA THR A 129 -15.25 -7.83 3.68
C THR A 129 -15.11 -7.64 5.18
N GLU A 130 -15.10 -8.73 5.97
CA GLU A 130 -14.86 -8.66 7.40
C GLU A 130 -13.50 -8.03 7.71
N VAL A 131 -12.44 -8.50 7.04
CA VAL A 131 -11.09 -7.95 7.17
C VAL A 131 -11.04 -6.48 6.77
N GLU A 132 -11.68 -6.09 5.67
CA GLU A 132 -11.78 -4.68 5.26
C GLU A 132 -12.46 -3.82 6.32
N THR A 133 -13.55 -4.30 6.94
CA THR A 133 -14.22 -3.56 8.02
C THR A 133 -13.34 -3.42 9.27
N GLU A 134 -12.57 -4.45 9.63
CA GLU A 134 -11.65 -4.38 10.76
C GLU A 134 -10.47 -3.44 10.50
N ILE A 135 -9.94 -3.42 9.27
CA ILE A 135 -8.91 -2.46 8.86
C ILE A 135 -9.42 -1.03 9.01
N VAL A 136 -10.65 -0.76 8.54
CA VAL A 136 -11.25 0.57 8.67
C VAL A 136 -11.42 0.95 10.13
N LYS A 137 -11.93 0.05 10.99
CA LYS A 137 -12.04 0.29 12.44
C LYS A 137 -10.70 0.60 13.09
N GLN A 138 -9.65 -0.16 12.75
CA GLN A 138 -8.31 0.05 13.29
C GLN A 138 -7.71 1.38 12.81
N GLN A 139 -7.91 1.73 11.54
CA GLN A 139 -7.46 3.01 10.99
C GLN A 139 -8.17 4.19 11.65
N GLU A 140 -9.48 4.09 11.89
CA GLU A 140 -10.24 5.12 12.59
C GLU A 140 -9.82 5.26 14.06
N ALA A 141 -9.54 4.14 14.74
CA ALA A 141 -9.01 4.17 16.10
C ALA A 141 -7.62 4.83 16.17
N LYS A 142 -6.75 4.60 15.16
CA LYS A 142 -5.41 5.19 15.09
C LYS A 142 -5.44 6.67 14.67
N ARG A 143 -6.31 7.05 13.72
CA ARG A 143 -6.30 8.38 13.08
C ARG A 143 -7.29 9.37 13.69
N GLY A 144 -8.16 8.91 14.59
CA GLY A 144 -9.41 9.60 14.91
C GLY A 144 -10.39 9.48 13.74
N SER A 145 -11.66 9.87 13.94
CA SER A 145 -12.71 9.82 12.91
C SER A 145 -12.18 10.26 11.54
N SER A 146 -12.46 9.47 10.50
CA SER A 146 -11.95 9.77 9.16
C SER A 146 -12.37 11.19 8.76
N SER A 147 -11.41 12.05 8.44
CA SER A 147 -11.64 13.46 8.10
C SER A 147 -12.71 13.67 7.01
N LYS A 148 -12.94 12.65 6.16
CA LYS A 148 -13.96 12.65 5.11
C LYS A 148 -15.38 12.45 5.65
N SER A 149 -15.61 11.48 6.53
CA SER A 149 -16.92 11.32 7.18
C SER A 149 -17.19 12.50 8.11
N GLU A 150 -16.17 12.91 8.88
CA GLU A 150 -16.29 14.01 9.82
C GLU A 150 -16.61 15.34 9.13
N ALA A 151 -16.02 15.61 7.96
CA ALA A 151 -16.35 16.79 7.16
C ALA A 151 -17.79 16.73 6.62
N GLN A 152 -18.27 15.55 6.21
CA GLN A 152 -19.66 15.37 5.76
C GLN A 152 -20.65 15.55 6.92
N ASP A 153 -20.34 14.98 8.09
CA ASP A 153 -21.14 15.08 9.30
C ASP A 153 -21.21 16.53 9.77
N LYS A 154 -20.08 17.24 9.80
CA LYS A 154 -20.03 18.69 10.09
C LYS A 154 -20.85 19.50 9.10
N GLY A 155 -20.81 19.15 7.81
CA GLY A 155 -21.63 19.79 6.77
C GLY A 155 -23.13 19.63 7.04
N ILE A 156 -23.58 18.42 7.41
CA ILE A 156 -24.98 18.15 7.78
C ILE A 156 -25.37 18.92 9.05
N THR A 157 -24.51 18.93 10.06
CA THR A 157 -24.74 19.69 11.30
C THR A 157 -24.84 21.20 11.03
N LEU A 158 -23.98 21.73 10.17
CA LEU A 158 -23.98 23.13 9.78
C LEU A 158 -25.28 23.53 9.08
N LEU A 159 -25.79 22.68 8.17
CA LEU A 159 -27.08 22.90 7.52
C LEU A 159 -28.24 22.92 8.54
N ARG A 160 -28.23 22.01 9.52
CA ARG A 160 -29.25 21.99 10.59
C ARG A 160 -29.20 23.26 11.44
N LEU A 161 -28.01 23.66 11.89
CA LEU A 161 -27.85 24.86 12.72
C LEU A 161 -28.26 26.14 11.98
N ARG A 162 -28.02 26.21 10.67
CA ARG A 162 -28.50 27.33 9.84
C ARG A 162 -30.03 27.38 9.79
N ALA A 163 -30.70 26.24 9.58
CA ALA A 163 -32.16 26.17 9.60
C ALA A 163 -32.73 26.54 10.98
N ASP A 164 -32.12 26.06 12.06
CA ASP A 164 -32.53 26.42 13.43
C ASP A 164 -32.33 27.91 13.73
N MET A 165 -31.26 28.51 13.20
CA MET A 165 -30.99 29.95 13.32
C MET A 165 -32.02 30.78 12.56
N GLU A 166 -32.36 30.39 11.34
CA GLU A 166 -33.42 31.02 10.54
C GLU A 166 -34.77 30.95 11.28
N LYS A 167 -35.11 29.78 11.82
CA LYS A 167 -36.30 29.58 12.63
C LYS A 167 -36.32 30.48 13.88
N ALA A 168 -35.19 30.61 14.59
CA ALA A 168 -35.10 31.48 15.76
C ALA A 168 -35.28 32.97 15.39
N ILE A 169 -34.87 33.37 14.18
CA ILE A 169 -35.10 34.73 13.65
C ILE A 169 -36.58 34.95 13.35
N GLU A 170 -37.26 33.96 12.77
CA GLU A 170 -38.72 34.00 12.51
C GLU A 170 -39.53 34.08 13.80
N GLU A 171 -39.07 33.41 14.86
CA GLU A 171 -39.65 33.46 16.22
C GLU A 171 -39.26 34.73 17.01
N GLU A 172 -38.52 35.66 16.40
CA GLU A 172 -37.98 36.88 17.02
C GLU A 172 -37.09 36.64 18.26
N ASN A 173 -36.53 35.43 18.37
CA ASN A 173 -35.68 35.02 19.47
C ASN A 173 -34.20 35.26 19.15
N TYR A 174 -33.80 36.53 19.21
CA TYR A 174 -32.46 36.97 18.81
C TYR A 174 -31.32 36.46 19.72
N THR A 175 -31.61 36.10 20.98
CA THR A 175 -30.59 35.57 21.89
C THR A 175 -30.13 34.19 21.43
N VAL A 176 -31.07 33.31 21.09
CA VAL A 176 -30.78 31.97 20.54
C VAL A 176 -30.12 32.08 19.17
N ALA A 177 -30.58 33.01 18.32
CA ALA A 177 -29.98 33.23 17.01
C ALA A 177 -28.50 33.65 17.10
N ALA A 178 -28.13 34.48 18.09
CA ALA A 178 -26.73 34.87 18.31
C ALA A 178 -25.86 33.68 18.74
N GLU A 179 -26.34 32.85 19.67
CA GLU A 179 -25.61 31.65 20.08
C GLU A 179 -25.42 30.65 18.92
N LEU A 180 -26.43 30.47 18.08
CA LEU A 180 -26.35 29.61 16.91
C LEU A 180 -25.36 30.16 15.89
N ARG A 181 -25.31 31.48 15.69
CA ARG A 181 -24.31 32.14 14.83
C ARG A 181 -22.89 31.88 15.31
N ASP A 182 -22.63 31.97 16.62
CA ASP A 182 -21.31 31.70 17.19
C ASP A 182 -20.91 30.23 17.01
N LYS A 183 -21.87 29.31 17.21
CA LYS A 183 -21.67 27.86 16.96
C LYS A 183 -21.36 27.59 15.49
N ILE A 184 -22.10 28.22 14.56
CA ILE A 184 -21.86 28.11 13.12
C ILE A 184 -20.45 28.62 12.79
N SER A 185 -20.07 29.80 13.29
CA SER A 185 -18.75 30.39 13.03
C SER A 185 -17.61 29.48 13.51
N LYS A 186 -17.77 28.88 14.70
CA LYS A 186 -16.81 27.90 15.24
C LYS A 186 -16.73 26.64 14.37
N LEU A 187 -17.86 26.05 14.01
CA LEU A 187 -17.89 24.84 13.18
C LEU A 187 -17.38 25.09 11.76
N GLU A 188 -17.64 26.28 11.19
CA GLU A 188 -17.08 26.70 9.91
C GLU A 188 -15.55 26.78 9.99
N ALA A 189 -15.00 27.38 11.04
CA ALA A 189 -13.55 27.42 11.25
C ALA A 189 -12.96 26.00 11.35
N ASP A 190 -13.59 25.11 12.13
CA ASP A 190 -13.15 23.71 12.29
C ASP A 190 -13.25 22.92 10.97
N SER A 191 -14.30 23.16 10.18
CA SER A 191 -14.52 22.53 8.87
C SER A 191 -13.53 23.04 7.82
N LEU A 192 -13.24 24.35 7.82
CA LEU A 192 -12.21 24.95 6.96
C LEU A 192 -10.82 24.43 7.31
N ALA A 193 -10.49 24.30 8.60
CA ALA A 193 -9.23 23.70 9.03
C ALA A 193 -9.11 22.22 8.61
N ALA A 194 -10.18 21.44 8.79
CA ALA A 194 -10.22 20.03 8.40
C ALA A 194 -10.11 19.84 6.87
N SER A 195 -10.82 20.66 6.09
CA SER A 195 -10.76 20.62 4.63
C SER A 195 -9.40 21.10 4.09
N ALA A 196 -8.81 22.15 4.66
CA ALA A 196 -7.45 22.57 4.33
C ALA A 196 -6.43 21.46 4.62
N LYS A 197 -6.58 20.76 5.75
CA LYS A 197 -5.77 19.56 6.07
C LYS A 197 -5.99 18.47 5.02
N ALA A 198 -7.23 18.10 4.70
CA ALA A 198 -7.51 17.06 3.70
C ALA A 198 -6.93 17.40 2.31
N LEU A 199 -7.04 18.66 1.87
CA LEU A 199 -6.45 19.13 0.62
C LEU A 199 -4.92 19.08 0.64
N ALA A 200 -4.29 19.39 1.77
CA ALA A 200 -2.85 19.25 1.94
C ALA A 200 -2.43 17.78 1.79
N TYR A 201 -3.20 16.83 2.33
CA TYR A 201 -2.95 15.39 2.17
C TYR A 201 -3.07 14.93 0.71
N GLU A 202 -4.05 15.44 -0.04
CA GLU A 202 -4.27 15.05 -1.43
C GLU A 202 -3.20 15.62 -2.37
N LYS A 203 -2.73 16.84 -2.10
CA LYS A 203 -1.76 17.57 -2.93
C LYS A 203 -0.30 17.38 -2.53
N VAL A 204 0.01 16.39 -1.68
CA VAL A 204 1.40 16.11 -1.30
C VAL A 204 2.23 15.72 -2.51
N GLN A 205 3.32 16.46 -2.72
CA GLN A 205 4.36 16.08 -3.67
C GLN A 205 5.34 15.14 -2.98
N TYR A 206 5.59 14.00 -3.61
CA TYR A 206 6.52 12.99 -3.14
C TYR A 206 7.81 13.11 -3.93
N ALA A 207 8.96 13.18 -3.25
CA ALA A 207 10.26 13.22 -3.90
C ALA A 207 10.63 11.88 -4.57
N PHE A 208 10.11 10.78 -4.04
CA PHE A 208 10.40 9.43 -4.52
C PHE A 208 9.17 8.74 -5.08
N ARG A 209 9.39 7.67 -5.84
CA ARG A 209 8.36 6.88 -6.52
C ARG A 209 8.22 5.49 -5.90
N LEU A 210 7.04 4.89 -6.03
CA LEU A 210 6.83 3.47 -5.66
C LEU A 210 7.72 2.57 -6.52
N GLY A 211 8.42 1.64 -5.87
CA GLY A 211 9.37 0.74 -6.52
C GLY A 211 10.76 1.33 -6.78
N GLN A 212 10.97 2.60 -6.48
CA GLN A 212 12.29 3.22 -6.63
C GLN A 212 13.28 2.67 -5.59
N LYS A 213 14.50 2.38 -6.04
CA LYS A 213 15.62 2.03 -5.15
C LYS A 213 16.17 3.29 -4.48
N VAL A 214 16.35 3.21 -3.18
CA VAL A 214 16.84 4.32 -2.34
C VAL A 214 17.91 3.84 -1.38
N ARG A 215 18.69 4.79 -0.88
CA ARG A 215 19.69 4.56 0.16
C ARG A 215 19.41 5.46 1.35
N HIS A 216 19.55 4.93 2.55
CA HIS A 216 19.38 5.72 3.76
C HIS A 216 20.58 6.67 3.97
N LYS A 217 20.32 7.94 4.28
CA LYS A 217 21.35 8.99 4.44
C LYS A 217 22.29 8.78 5.62
N LEU A 218 21.76 8.38 6.78
CA LEU A 218 22.53 8.17 8.02
C LEU A 218 23.08 6.74 8.13
N PHE A 219 22.19 5.74 8.09
CA PHE A 219 22.55 4.32 8.22
C PHE A 219 23.16 3.69 6.95
N GLY A 220 22.90 4.25 5.76
CA GLY A 220 23.55 3.80 4.53
C GLY A 220 23.02 2.50 3.91
N TYR A 221 21.96 1.89 4.46
CA TYR A 221 21.36 0.67 3.91
C TYR A 221 20.65 0.91 2.57
N ARG A 222 20.59 -0.14 1.74
CA ARG A 222 19.87 -0.15 0.47
C ARG A 222 18.44 -0.61 0.71
N ALA A 223 17.48 0.06 0.09
CA ALA A 223 16.08 -0.29 0.22
C ALA A 223 15.27 0.01 -1.05
N VAL A 224 14.07 -0.55 -1.13
CA VAL A 224 13.07 -0.23 -2.17
C VAL A 224 11.79 0.29 -1.52
N ILE A 225 11.23 1.34 -2.09
CA ILE A 225 9.97 1.93 -1.61
C ILE A 225 8.80 1.02 -1.99
N CYS A 226 8.05 0.57 -0.99
CA CYS A 226 6.82 -0.21 -1.17
C CYS A 226 5.55 0.53 -0.73
N GLY A 227 5.67 1.59 0.07
CA GLY A 227 4.54 2.39 0.53
C GLY A 227 4.90 3.83 0.81
N MET A 228 3.89 4.69 0.85
CA MET A 228 4.08 6.14 0.99
C MET A 228 2.90 6.72 1.77
N ASP A 229 3.20 7.50 2.79
CA ASP A 229 2.21 8.24 3.56
C ASP A 229 2.47 9.75 3.43
N PRO A 230 1.43 10.58 3.27
CA PRO A 230 1.58 12.03 3.16
C PRO A 230 2.06 12.70 4.45
N VAL A 231 1.80 12.08 5.61
CA VAL A 231 2.30 12.49 6.93
C VAL A 231 2.69 11.24 7.72
N CYS A 232 3.36 11.42 8.86
CA CYS A 232 3.60 10.32 9.80
C CYS A 232 2.27 9.71 10.29
N CYS A 233 2.07 8.42 10.03
CA CYS A 233 0.90 7.65 10.47
C CYS A 233 1.17 6.77 11.70
N GLU A 234 2.36 6.92 12.31
CA GLU A 234 2.80 6.10 13.44
C GLU A 234 2.40 6.67 14.81
N SER A 235 2.50 5.80 15.83
CA SER A 235 2.22 6.16 17.23
C SER A 235 3.16 7.26 17.74
N SER A 236 2.69 8.07 18.69
CA SER A 236 3.53 9.10 19.32
C SER A 236 4.75 8.51 20.02
N SER A 237 4.61 7.34 20.64
CA SER A 237 5.73 6.61 21.23
C SER A 237 6.79 6.21 20.21
N TRP A 238 6.37 5.80 19.00
CA TRP A 238 7.32 5.51 17.93
C TRP A 238 7.99 6.78 17.42
N MET A 239 7.24 7.88 17.26
CA MET A 239 7.79 9.17 16.84
C MET A 239 8.87 9.70 17.79
N GLU A 240 8.66 9.53 19.10
CA GLU A 240 9.66 9.88 20.13
C GLU A 240 10.94 9.04 20.00
N LEU A 241 10.79 7.71 19.82
CA LEU A 241 11.93 6.79 19.63
C LEU A 241 12.70 7.11 18.34
N ALA A 242 11.99 7.31 17.24
CA ALA A 242 12.53 7.70 15.95
C ALA A 242 13.00 9.16 15.88
N ASN A 243 12.84 9.92 16.96
CA ASN A 243 13.23 11.32 17.07
C ASN A 243 12.65 12.19 15.94
N VAL A 244 11.40 11.93 15.55
CA VAL A 244 10.71 12.62 14.45
C VAL A 244 10.60 14.13 14.72
N ASP A 245 10.48 14.54 15.97
CA ASP A 245 10.40 15.95 16.37
C ASP A 245 11.72 16.72 16.15
N LYS A 246 12.84 16.03 16.02
CA LYS A 246 14.16 16.64 15.76
C LYS A 246 14.44 16.78 14.26
N LEU A 247 13.58 16.22 13.40
CA LEU A 247 13.69 16.32 11.95
C LEU A 247 13.41 17.76 11.50
N LEU A 248 14.03 18.17 10.39
CA LEU A 248 13.90 19.55 9.89
C LEU A 248 12.46 19.87 9.46
N ARG A 249 11.78 18.89 8.87
CA ARG A 249 10.39 19.01 8.41
C ARG A 249 9.36 18.39 9.37
N GLY A 250 9.81 17.81 10.48
CA GLY A 250 8.95 17.22 11.50
C GLY A 250 8.04 16.09 10.98
N PRO A 251 6.87 15.83 11.63
CA PRO A 251 5.95 14.75 11.28
C PRO A 251 5.02 15.07 10.10
N THR A 252 4.97 16.33 9.64
CA THR A 252 4.08 16.78 8.55
C THR A 252 4.65 16.50 7.16
N GLN A 253 5.89 16.01 7.08
CA GLN A 253 6.50 15.58 5.83
C GLN A 253 6.02 14.19 5.40
N PRO A 254 6.21 13.81 4.12
CA PRO A 254 5.94 12.47 3.66
C PRO A 254 6.84 11.44 4.33
N PHE A 255 6.28 10.28 4.65
CA PHE A 255 6.99 9.11 5.14
C PHE A 255 6.87 7.96 4.15
N TYR A 256 7.88 7.11 4.13
CA TYR A 256 7.97 5.99 3.20
C TYR A 256 8.10 4.69 3.97
N GLN A 257 7.34 3.69 3.52
CA GLN A 257 7.56 2.30 3.91
C GLN A 257 8.56 1.71 2.92
N VAL A 258 9.70 1.23 3.43
CA VAL A 258 10.78 0.71 2.61
C VAL A 258 11.12 -0.72 3.01
N LEU A 259 11.41 -1.56 2.01
CA LEU A 259 11.95 -2.88 2.20
C LEU A 259 13.47 -2.81 2.15
N VAL A 260 14.11 -3.18 3.24
CA VAL A 260 15.57 -3.10 3.40
C VAL A 260 16.23 -4.38 2.89
N ASP A 261 17.39 -4.25 2.25
CA ASP A 261 18.17 -5.39 1.79
C ASP A 261 18.66 -6.23 2.99
N VAL A 262 18.31 -7.52 3.02
CA VAL A 262 18.72 -8.45 4.09
C VAL A 262 20.24 -8.54 4.20
N ARG A 263 20.96 -8.30 3.10
CA ARG A 263 22.43 -8.30 3.09
C ARG A 263 23.05 -7.09 3.78
N ALA A 264 22.32 -5.96 3.79
CA ALA A 264 22.76 -4.75 4.47
C ALA A 264 22.50 -4.88 5.96
N ASP A 265 21.26 -5.19 6.35
CA ASP A 265 20.84 -5.30 7.74
C ASP A 265 19.85 -6.46 7.92
N PRO A 266 20.28 -7.62 8.45
CA PRO A 266 19.41 -8.80 8.55
C PRO A 266 18.30 -8.67 9.60
N ASN A 267 18.41 -7.70 10.51
CA ASN A 267 17.44 -7.49 11.60
C ASN A 267 16.31 -6.52 11.23
N LEU A 268 16.49 -5.74 10.16
CA LEU A 268 15.56 -4.72 9.70
C LEU A 268 15.07 -5.12 8.31
N LEU A 269 13.86 -5.68 8.22
CA LEU A 269 13.25 -6.08 6.94
C LEU A 269 12.40 -4.94 6.36
N VAL A 270 11.60 -4.32 7.23
CA VAL A 270 10.71 -3.21 6.89
C VAL A 270 11.08 -2.04 7.78
N ALA A 271 11.32 -0.88 7.16
CA ALA A 271 11.58 0.37 7.85
C ALA A 271 10.56 1.44 7.45
N TYR A 272 10.26 2.33 8.39
CA TYR A 272 9.43 3.51 8.16
C TYR A 272 10.28 4.75 8.30
N VAL A 273 10.45 5.47 7.19
CA VAL A 273 11.54 6.45 7.04
C VAL A 273 10.98 7.78 6.55
N PRO A 274 11.38 8.92 7.15
CA PRO A 274 11.01 10.23 6.64
C PRO A 274 11.71 10.53 5.30
N GLU A 275 11.06 11.33 4.45
CA GLU A 275 11.59 11.71 3.14
C GLU A 275 13.01 12.30 3.20
N GLU A 276 13.31 13.14 4.21
CA GLU A 276 14.61 13.81 4.34
C GLU A 276 15.80 12.88 4.62
N ASN A 277 15.51 11.65 5.06
CA ASN A 277 16.52 10.63 5.36
C ASN A 277 16.79 9.70 4.17
N LEU A 278 16.06 9.84 3.07
CA LEU A 278 16.26 9.03 1.87
C LEU A 278 17.11 9.77 0.85
N LEU A 279 17.95 9.01 0.13
CA LEU A 279 18.76 9.48 -0.98
C LEU A 279 18.47 8.64 -2.22
N THR A 280 18.45 9.30 -3.38
CA THR A 280 18.43 8.63 -4.67
C THR A 280 19.84 8.17 -5.03
N ASN A 281 19.97 6.97 -5.60
CA ASN A 281 21.24 6.53 -6.15
C ASN A 281 21.56 7.32 -7.43
N GLU A 282 22.74 7.93 -7.48
CA GLU A 282 23.20 8.71 -8.65
C GLU A 282 23.47 7.82 -9.88
N GLN A 283 23.74 6.54 -9.65
CA GLN A 283 23.99 5.54 -10.69
C GLN A 283 22.90 4.46 -10.66
N PRO A 284 22.47 3.96 -11.84
CA PRO A 284 21.50 2.88 -11.90
C PRO A 284 22.10 1.63 -11.26
N ASP A 285 21.53 1.26 -10.12
CA ASP A 285 21.91 0.05 -9.40
C ASP A 285 21.15 -1.13 -10.00
N LEU A 286 21.83 -1.88 -10.87
CA LEU A 286 21.29 -3.08 -11.51
C LEU A 286 21.29 -4.30 -10.59
N ASP A 287 21.94 -4.22 -9.43
CA ASP A 287 21.98 -5.34 -8.50
C ASP A 287 20.62 -5.54 -7.83
N ARG A 288 20.26 -6.82 -7.65
CA ARG A 288 18.95 -7.21 -7.13
C ARG A 288 18.97 -7.16 -5.62
N LEU A 289 18.01 -6.44 -5.03
CA LEU A 289 17.80 -6.44 -3.58
C LEU A 289 17.33 -7.82 -3.13
N ASP A 290 17.89 -8.29 -2.02
CA ASP A 290 17.57 -9.57 -1.42
C ASP A 290 16.55 -9.35 -0.30
N HIS A 291 15.27 -9.62 -0.57
CA HIS A 291 14.21 -9.48 0.41
C HIS A 291 13.01 -10.39 0.08
N PRO A 292 12.43 -11.11 1.06
CA PRO A 292 11.37 -12.10 0.82
C PRO A 292 10.10 -11.51 0.21
N TYR A 293 9.79 -10.24 0.48
CA TYR A 293 8.58 -9.58 0.00
C TYR A 293 8.67 -9.03 -1.44
N ILE A 294 9.88 -8.98 -2.02
CA ILE A 294 10.08 -8.40 -3.35
C ILE A 294 9.29 -9.17 -4.41
N SER A 295 9.31 -10.51 -4.36
CA SER A 295 8.61 -11.35 -5.36
C SER A 295 7.09 -11.21 -5.34
N PHE A 296 6.52 -10.71 -4.23
CA PHE A 296 5.08 -10.55 -4.07
C PHE A 296 4.60 -9.14 -4.42
N LEU A 297 5.42 -8.11 -4.18
CA LEU A 297 5.04 -6.71 -4.38
C LEU A 297 5.46 -6.14 -5.74
N PHE A 298 6.40 -6.78 -6.43
CA PHE A 298 6.95 -6.27 -7.69
C PHE A 298 6.97 -7.35 -8.77
N TYR A 299 6.65 -6.97 -10.01
CA TYR A 299 6.71 -7.87 -11.18
C TYR A 299 8.15 -8.15 -11.63
N GLY A 300 9.07 -7.23 -11.37
CA GLY A 300 10.45 -7.29 -11.84
C GLY A 300 11.16 -5.95 -11.72
N MET A 301 12.33 -5.83 -12.34
CA MET A 301 13.06 -4.58 -12.48
C MET A 301 12.85 -3.99 -13.88
N ASP A 302 12.86 -2.68 -13.97
CA ASP A 302 12.82 -1.91 -15.22
C ASP A 302 14.23 -1.78 -15.83
N SER A 303 14.33 -1.23 -17.04
CA SER A 303 15.61 -0.93 -17.71
C SER A 303 16.50 0.03 -16.91
N ALA A 304 15.89 0.92 -16.12
CA ALA A 304 16.58 1.82 -15.20
C ALA A 304 17.08 1.14 -13.91
N GLY A 305 16.70 -0.10 -13.64
CA GLY A 305 17.06 -0.84 -12.42
C GLY A 305 16.09 -0.68 -11.25
N ASP A 306 15.08 0.19 -11.35
CA ASP A 306 14.00 0.32 -10.36
C ASP A 306 12.99 -0.84 -10.45
N TYR A 307 12.22 -1.10 -9.41
CA TYR A 307 11.22 -2.17 -9.39
C TYR A 307 9.87 -1.72 -9.92
N ILE A 308 9.18 -2.61 -10.64
CA ILE A 308 7.85 -2.37 -11.19
C ILE A 308 6.79 -2.89 -10.21
N PRO A 309 6.01 -2.01 -9.53
CA PRO A 309 5.02 -2.44 -8.54
C PRO A 309 3.83 -3.17 -9.17
N ILE A 310 3.26 -4.13 -8.44
CA ILE A 310 2.03 -4.81 -8.84
C ILE A 310 0.84 -3.84 -8.95
N LYS A 311 -0.14 -4.19 -9.78
CA LYS A 311 -1.34 -3.34 -10.01
C LYS A 311 -2.04 -2.98 -8.70
N GLN A 312 -2.25 -3.94 -7.81
CA GLN A 312 -2.97 -3.73 -6.54
C GLN A 312 -2.23 -2.75 -5.61
N LEU A 313 -0.89 -2.77 -5.62
CA LEU A 313 -0.08 -1.86 -4.81
C LEU A 313 -0.16 -0.42 -5.35
N ARG A 314 -0.18 -0.27 -6.67
CA ARG A 314 -0.38 1.03 -7.33
C ARG A 314 -1.76 1.61 -7.06
N GLU A 315 -2.80 0.76 -7.07
CA GLU A 315 -4.18 1.15 -6.76
C GLU A 315 -4.31 1.58 -5.30
N LYS A 316 -3.67 0.87 -4.35
CA LYS A 316 -3.65 1.23 -2.92
C LYS A 316 -3.17 2.67 -2.69
N TYR A 317 -2.16 3.12 -3.43
CA TYR A 317 -1.58 4.46 -3.28
C TYR A 317 -1.99 5.45 -4.39
N ASN A 318 -2.91 5.05 -5.27
CA ASN A 318 -3.37 5.83 -6.43
C ASN A 318 -2.22 6.42 -7.27
N LYS A 319 -1.20 5.61 -7.57
CA LYS A 319 -0.05 6.02 -8.39
C LYS A 319 -0.05 5.32 -9.75
N PRO A 320 0.20 6.03 -10.85
CA PRO A 320 0.29 5.41 -12.17
C PRO A 320 1.52 4.51 -12.28
N ARG A 321 1.54 3.65 -13.30
CA ARG A 321 2.75 2.92 -13.69
C ARG A 321 3.79 3.95 -14.15
N HIS A 322 5.01 3.83 -13.64
CA HIS A 322 6.14 4.55 -14.23
C HIS A 322 6.59 3.79 -15.48
N GLU A 323 6.76 4.53 -16.59
CA GLU A 323 7.33 4.04 -17.83
C GLU A 323 8.67 4.77 -18.02
N VAL A 324 9.75 4.00 -18.22
CA VAL A 324 11.04 4.57 -18.58
C VAL A 324 10.95 5.10 -20.00
N PRO A 325 11.43 6.34 -20.27
CA PRO A 325 11.49 6.85 -21.63
C PRO A 325 12.25 5.88 -22.54
N VAL A 326 11.60 5.40 -23.59
CA VAL A 326 12.26 4.63 -24.66
C VAL A 326 13.08 5.62 -25.48
N ASP A 327 14.40 5.45 -25.55
CA ASP A 327 15.23 6.25 -26.47
C ASP A 327 14.94 5.73 -27.89
N PRO A 328 14.41 6.55 -28.82
CA PRO A 328 14.02 6.09 -30.16
C PRO A 328 15.17 5.60 -31.05
N LYS A 329 16.42 5.63 -30.56
CA LYS A 329 17.61 5.23 -31.32
C LYS A 329 17.75 3.72 -31.55
N ASP A 330 16.95 2.90 -30.87
CA ASP A 330 17.01 1.44 -31.01
C ASP A 330 16.07 0.88 -32.11
N GLU A 331 15.28 1.72 -32.80
CA GLU A 331 14.38 1.27 -33.87
C GLU A 331 14.95 1.36 -35.31
N ASP A 332 16.13 1.96 -35.51
CA ASP A 332 16.68 2.21 -36.86
C ASP A 332 17.62 1.12 -37.43
N ASP A 333 17.88 0.00 -36.71
CA ASP A 333 18.88 -1.01 -37.14
C ASP A 333 18.31 -2.32 -37.71
N ASP A 334 16.98 -2.51 -37.75
CA ASP A 334 16.37 -3.72 -38.35
C ASP A 334 15.76 -3.41 -39.72
N GLY A 335 16.62 -3.17 -40.72
CA GLY A 335 16.14 -2.73 -42.02
C GLY A 335 17.12 -2.73 -43.18
N THR A 336 18.16 -3.57 -43.23
CA THR A 336 18.82 -3.90 -44.51
C THR A 336 19.63 -5.21 -44.45
N VAL A 337 19.10 -6.29 -45.03
CA VAL A 337 19.89 -7.34 -45.71
C VAL A 337 19.15 -7.82 -46.95
#